data_AF-A0A235B971-F1
#
_entry.id   AF-A0A235B971-F1
#
_cell.length_a   1.000
_cell.length_b   1.000
_cell.length_c   1.000
_cell.angle_alpha   90.00
_cell.angle_beta   90.00
_cell.angle_gamma   90.00
#
_symmetry.space_group_name_H-M   'P 1'
#
loop_
_entity.id
_entity.type
_entity.pdbx_description
1 polymer ?
#
loop_
_entity_poly.entity_id
_entity_poly.type
_entity_poly.pdbx_seq_one_letter_code
_entity_poly.pdbx_strand_id
1 'polypeptide(L)'
;MAEEQQQNQQVEEPRREETQGTETADNSPKTISMTQEELDELIAKRVGRVNKKLEKLKEQYADYDDVKSKLSEFESKAEEQRQAELSEVERLKEELEVATREKEELSNKLNEVSESMKNSKIDARFQELAKEHNIEYLAAAKKLADLSEVTVDDEGVHGMEDIVKNLVKENPFLVARAEPETVGEASNPPKKTDAKTKAQMLEEAKQRARSGNPRDMAAYLKLKRQLNTK
;
A
#
# COMPACT_ATOMS: atom_id res chain seq x y z
N MET A 1 4.14 40.61 11.64
CA MET A 1 5.31 41.47 11.85
C MET A 1 6.49 40.84 11.12
N ALA A 2 6.77 41.37 9.93
CA ALA A 2 8.04 41.30 9.22
C ALA A 2 7.83 42.27 8.04
N GLU A 3 8.05 43.55 8.34
CA GLU A 3 8.23 44.59 7.33
C GLU A 3 9.58 44.35 6.66
N GLU A 4 9.63 44.38 5.32
CA GLU A 4 10.59 45.23 4.60
C GLU A 4 10.35 45.18 3.08
N GLN A 5 9.91 46.34 2.59
CA GLN A 5 10.40 47.04 1.40
C GLN A 5 10.11 46.45 0.01
N GLN A 6 8.97 46.91 -0.51
CA GLN A 6 8.74 47.14 -1.93
C GLN A 6 9.73 48.20 -2.45
N GLN A 7 10.66 47.82 -3.34
CA GLN A 7 11.43 48.78 -4.12
C GLN A 7 10.68 49.14 -5.41
N ASN A 8 10.12 50.34 -5.34
CA ASN A 8 9.52 51.12 -6.41
C ASN A 8 10.63 51.60 -7.37
N GLN A 9 10.83 50.96 -8.52
CA GLN A 9 11.71 51.49 -9.58
C GLN A 9 10.95 52.53 -10.40
N GLN A 10 11.20 53.80 -10.06
CA GLN A 10 10.92 54.94 -10.91
C GLN A 10 11.72 54.82 -12.21
N VAL A 11 11.01 54.90 -13.32
CA VAL A 11 11.56 55.08 -14.66
C VAL A 11 12.09 56.51 -14.75
N GLU A 12 13.41 56.68 -14.66
CA GLU A 12 14.09 57.93 -15.02
C GLU A 12 14.05 58.10 -16.54
N GLU A 13 13.20 59.03 -17.01
CA GLU A 13 13.35 59.63 -18.32
C GLU A 13 14.69 60.36 -18.42
N PRO A 14 15.48 60.20 -19.50
CA PRO A 14 16.69 61.00 -19.66
C PRO A 14 16.32 62.45 -19.97
N ARG A 15 16.56 63.27 -18.94
CA ARG A 15 16.65 64.73 -18.94
C ARG A 15 17.42 65.23 -20.17
N ARG A 16 16.72 65.96 -21.05
CA ARG A 16 17.33 66.75 -22.12
C ARG A 16 18.28 67.78 -21.50
N GLU A 17 19.56 67.65 -21.79
CA GLU A 17 20.51 68.73 -21.60
C GLU A 17 20.25 69.81 -22.66
N GLU A 18 19.79 70.97 -22.19
CA GLU A 18 19.74 72.20 -22.96
C GLU A 18 21.17 72.69 -23.22
N THR A 19 21.68 72.48 -24.43
CA THR A 19 22.80 73.29 -24.94
C THR A 19 22.24 74.48 -25.70
N GLN A 20 22.07 75.62 -25.00
CA GLN A 20 22.00 76.93 -25.64
C GLN A 20 23.42 77.38 -26.00
N GLY A 21 23.66 77.58 -27.30
CA GLY A 21 24.92 78.07 -27.85
C GLY A 21 24.72 78.44 -29.31
N THR A 22 24.11 79.60 -29.52
CA THR A 22 24.12 80.48 -30.70
C THR A 22 24.90 79.99 -31.92
N GLU A 23 24.20 79.77 -33.04
CA GLU A 23 24.53 80.42 -34.30
C GLU A 23 23.28 80.39 -35.19
N THR A 24 22.79 81.57 -35.52
CA THR A 24 21.75 81.82 -36.51
C THR A 24 22.10 81.09 -37.81
N ALA A 25 21.39 80.02 -38.12
CA ALA A 25 21.38 79.44 -39.45
C ALA A 25 20.69 80.44 -40.40
N ASP A 26 21.52 81.30 -40.98
CA ASP A 26 21.21 82.03 -42.20
C ASP A 26 20.83 81.00 -43.28
N ASN A 27 19.54 80.74 -43.40
CA ASN A 27 18.94 79.86 -44.39
C ASN A 27 18.58 80.68 -45.65
N SER A 28 19.38 81.70 -45.95
CA SER A 28 19.40 82.28 -47.29
C SER A 28 20.11 81.30 -48.23
N PRO A 29 19.55 81.04 -49.43
CA PRO A 29 20.22 80.16 -50.39
C PRO A 29 21.55 80.81 -50.77
N LYS A 30 22.66 80.28 -50.24
CA LYS A 30 24.01 80.63 -50.72
C LYS A 30 24.10 80.18 -52.18
N THR A 31 23.92 81.13 -53.09
CA THR A 31 24.13 80.94 -54.51
C THR A 31 25.63 80.82 -54.75
N ILE A 32 26.10 79.59 -54.88
CA ILE A 32 27.48 79.31 -55.25
C ILE A 32 27.54 79.37 -56.77
N SER A 33 28.16 80.42 -57.32
CA SER A 33 28.46 80.50 -58.76
C SER A 33 29.71 79.68 -59.05
N MET A 34 29.51 78.46 -59.54
CA MET A 34 30.56 77.54 -59.98
C MET A 34 30.36 77.22 -61.46
N THR A 35 31.42 76.87 -62.18
CA THR A 35 31.28 76.42 -63.58
C THR A 35 30.63 75.04 -63.63
N GLN A 36 30.11 74.65 -64.80
CA GLN A 36 29.54 73.32 -65.01
C GLN A 36 30.56 72.22 -64.65
N GLU A 37 31.83 72.41 -65.01
CA GLU A 37 32.89 71.44 -64.69
C GLU A 37 33.15 71.32 -63.18
N GLU A 38 33.17 72.43 -62.43
CA GLU A 38 33.37 72.43 -60.98
C GLU A 38 32.21 71.76 -60.23
N LEU A 39 30.98 71.93 -60.73
CA LEU A 39 29.79 71.26 -60.20
C LEU A 39 29.86 69.74 -60.44
N ASP A 40 30.22 69.33 -61.66
CA ASP A 40 30.37 67.92 -62.01
C ASP A 40 31.47 67.25 -61.17
N GLU A 41 32.58 67.94 -60.91
CA GLU A 41 33.67 67.44 -60.07
C GLU A 41 33.25 67.32 -58.59
N LEU A 42 32.46 68.27 -58.08
CA LEU A 42 31.89 68.22 -56.72
C LEU A 42 30.91 67.04 -56.56
N ILE A 43 30.06 66.81 -57.57
CA ILE A 43 29.13 65.68 -57.62
C ILE A 43 29.92 64.37 -57.66
N ALA A 44 30.91 64.26 -58.54
CA ALA A 44 31.77 63.08 -58.63
C ALA A 44 32.48 62.78 -57.29
N LYS A 45 33.00 63.80 -56.61
CA LYS A 45 33.64 63.68 -55.29
C LYS A 45 32.65 63.31 -54.17
N ARG A 46 31.39 63.73 -54.26
CA ARG A 46 30.32 63.34 -53.33
C ARG A 46 29.92 61.88 -53.56
N VAL A 47 29.67 61.50 -54.82
CA VAL A 47 29.31 60.13 -55.22
C VAL A 47 30.41 59.14 -54.83
N GLY A 48 31.68 59.46 -55.12
CA GLY A 48 32.82 58.61 -54.72
C GLY A 48 32.92 58.41 -53.20
N ARG A 49 32.64 59.45 -52.40
CA ARG A 49 32.60 59.34 -50.94
C ARG A 49 31.42 58.48 -50.46
N VAL A 50 30.26 58.58 -51.10
CA VAL A 50 29.07 57.78 -50.75
C VAL A 50 29.28 56.32 -51.11
N ASN A 51 29.78 56.02 -52.31
CA ASN A 51 30.06 54.65 -52.75
C ASN A 51 31.09 53.98 -51.83
N LYS A 52 32.17 54.69 -51.46
CA LYS A 52 33.17 54.18 -50.51
C LYS A 52 32.61 53.91 -49.11
N LYS A 53 31.59 54.66 -48.67
CA LYS A 53 30.87 54.38 -47.41
C LYS A 53 29.94 53.19 -47.55
N LEU A 54 29.22 53.08 -48.67
CA LEU A 54 28.31 51.98 -48.95
C LEU A 54 29.05 50.65 -49.03
N GLU A 55 30.23 50.64 -49.65
CA GLU A 55 31.08 49.46 -49.80
C GLU A 55 31.62 48.97 -48.44
N LYS A 56 32.10 49.90 -47.60
CA LYS A 56 32.46 49.59 -46.20
C LYS A 56 31.29 49.05 -45.39
N LEU A 57 30.08 49.59 -45.59
CA LEU A 57 28.88 49.09 -44.91
C LEU A 57 28.56 47.66 -45.37
N LYS A 58 28.64 47.39 -46.68
CA LYS A 58 28.42 46.05 -47.22
C LYS A 58 29.44 45.04 -46.69
N GLU A 59 30.71 45.42 -46.59
CA GLU A 59 31.75 44.59 -45.98
C GLU A 59 31.48 44.34 -44.49
N GLN A 60 31.09 45.39 -43.74
CA GLN A 60 30.83 45.30 -42.31
C GLN A 60 29.61 44.42 -41.96
N TYR A 61 28.63 44.35 -42.85
CA TYR A 61 27.39 43.57 -42.66
C TYR A 61 27.32 42.32 -43.56
N ALA A 62 28.41 41.95 -44.24
CA ALA A 62 28.43 40.78 -45.11
C ALA A 62 28.09 39.48 -44.34
N ASP A 63 28.54 39.39 -43.09
CA ASP A 63 28.33 38.23 -42.23
C ASP A 63 26.98 38.24 -41.51
N TYR A 64 26.19 39.31 -41.63
CA TYR A 64 24.95 39.47 -40.86
C TYR A 64 23.89 38.44 -41.23
N ASP A 65 23.74 38.15 -42.53
CA ASP A 65 22.80 37.13 -43.00
C ASP A 65 23.22 35.72 -42.53
N ASP A 66 24.53 35.45 -42.49
CA ASP A 66 25.07 34.18 -41.96
C ASP A 66 24.84 34.04 -40.46
N VAL A 67 25.07 35.10 -39.67
CA VAL A 67 24.79 35.12 -38.23
C VAL A 67 23.30 34.92 -37.96
N LYS A 68 22.45 35.61 -38.71
CA LYS A 68 20.99 35.49 -38.58
C LYS A 68 20.52 34.07 -38.91
N SER A 69 21.09 33.46 -39.95
CA SER A 69 20.76 32.09 -40.35
C SER A 69 21.19 31.09 -39.28
N LYS A 70 22.42 31.20 -38.76
CA LYS A 70 22.92 30.37 -37.65
C LYS A 70 22.10 30.53 -36.37
N LEU A 71 21.67 31.74 -36.05
CA LEU A 71 20.81 31.99 -34.90
C LEU A 71 19.46 31.28 -35.06
N SER A 72 18.83 31.40 -36.22
CA SER A 72 17.57 30.72 -36.51
C SER A 72 17.69 29.19 -36.44
N GLU A 73 18.79 28.63 -36.94
CA GLU A 73 19.05 27.18 -36.84
C GLU A 73 19.29 26.73 -35.40
N PHE A 74 19.99 27.56 -34.61
CA PHE A 74 20.24 27.26 -33.20
C PHE A 74 18.96 27.30 -32.38
N GLU A 75 18.11 28.30 -32.60
CA GLU A 75 16.79 28.41 -31.97
C GLU A 75 15.91 27.21 -32.32
N SER A 76 15.85 26.81 -33.61
CA SER A 76 15.09 25.63 -34.03
C SER A 76 15.58 24.35 -33.35
N LYS A 77 16.89 24.13 -33.27
CA LYS A 77 17.46 22.95 -32.61
C LYS A 77 17.23 22.96 -31.09
N ALA A 78 17.30 24.13 -30.46
CA ALA A 78 17.02 24.27 -29.03
C ALA A 78 15.54 23.98 -28.72
N GLU A 79 14.62 24.43 -29.58
CA GLU A 79 13.19 24.15 -29.47
C GLU A 79 12.91 22.64 -29.64
N GLU A 80 13.52 22.00 -30.65
CA GLU A 80 13.40 20.55 -30.87
C GLU A 80 13.94 19.74 -29.68
N GLN A 81 15.10 20.12 -29.14
CA GLN A 81 15.66 19.48 -27.94
C GLN A 81 14.75 19.65 -26.74
N ARG A 82 14.23 20.87 -26.51
CA ARG A 82 13.30 21.15 -25.43
C ARG A 82 12.02 20.31 -25.56
N GLN A 83 11.47 20.17 -26.76
CA GLN A 83 10.29 19.34 -26.99
C GLN A 83 10.58 17.85 -26.77
N ALA A 84 11.74 17.36 -27.23
CA ALA A 84 12.15 15.97 -27.01
C ALA A 84 12.38 15.67 -25.51
N GLU A 85 13.01 16.58 -24.78
CA GLU A 85 13.18 16.48 -23.32
C GLU A 85 11.84 16.49 -22.59
N LEU A 86 10.91 17.37 -22.97
CA LEU A 86 9.56 17.38 -22.39
C LEU A 86 8.83 16.05 -22.62
N SER A 87 8.89 15.52 -23.84
CA SER A 87 8.27 14.24 -24.19
C SER A 87 8.89 13.07 -23.39
N GLU A 88 10.21 13.05 -23.22
CA GLU A 88 10.89 12.03 -22.43
C GLU A 88 10.56 12.14 -20.95
N VAL A 89 10.48 13.36 -20.40
CA VAL A 89 10.08 13.60 -19.01
C VAL A 89 8.64 13.17 -18.76
N GLU A 90 7.73 13.42 -19.70
CA GLU A 90 6.34 12.96 -19.60
C GLU A 90 6.26 11.43 -19.59
N ARG A 91 6.99 10.75 -20.48
CA ARG A 91 7.07 9.29 -20.50
C ARG A 91 7.63 8.73 -19.20
N LEU A 92 8.71 9.31 -18.68
CA LEU A 92 9.32 8.89 -17.42
C LEU A 92 8.40 9.12 -16.22
N LYS A 93 7.60 10.20 -16.22
CA LYS A 93 6.60 10.44 -15.17
C LYS A 93 5.50 9.39 -15.20
N GLU A 94 5.00 9.03 -16.38
CA GLU A 94 3.99 7.99 -16.52
C GLU A 94 4.52 6.62 -16.06
N GLU A 95 5.74 6.26 -16.48
CA GLU A 95 6.40 5.03 -16.04
C GLU A 95 6.63 5.00 -14.51
N LEU A 96 7.05 6.12 -13.92
CA LEU A 96 7.19 6.26 -12.47
C LEU A 96 5.85 6.10 -11.77
N GLU A 97 4.79 6.74 -12.27
CA GLU A 97 3.46 6.64 -11.68
C GLU A 97 2.94 5.20 -11.72
N VAL A 98 3.09 4.50 -12.85
CA VAL A 98 2.73 3.07 -12.97
C VAL A 98 3.54 2.23 -11.97
N ALA A 99 4.86 2.40 -11.92
CA ALA A 99 5.71 1.66 -11.00
C ALA A 99 5.36 1.94 -9.53
N THR A 100 4.98 3.18 -9.19
CA THR A 100 4.55 3.52 -7.83
C THR A 100 3.22 2.86 -7.47
N ARG A 101 2.24 2.86 -8.37
CA ARG A 101 0.96 2.16 -8.16
C ARG A 101 1.17 0.66 -7.98
N GLU A 102 1.97 0.02 -8.84
CA GLU A 102 2.28 -1.41 -8.73
C GLU A 102 2.98 -1.73 -7.40
N LYS A 103 3.92 -0.89 -6.97
CA LYS A 103 4.59 -1.03 -5.68
C LYS A 103 3.61 -0.91 -4.51
N GLU A 104 2.71 0.06 -4.54
CA GLU A 104 1.69 0.23 -3.50
C GLU A 104 0.72 -0.95 -3.47
N GLU A 105 0.25 -1.43 -4.62
CA GLU A 105 -0.59 -2.61 -4.71
C GLU A 105 0.09 -3.87 -4.17
N LEU A 106 1.35 -4.10 -4.53
CA LEU A 106 2.13 -5.23 -4.03
C LEU A 106 2.39 -5.11 -2.53
N SER A 107 2.69 -3.91 -2.04
CA SER A 107 2.86 -3.64 -0.61
C SER A 107 1.57 -3.92 0.17
N ASN A 108 0.42 -3.49 -0.35
CA ASN A 108 -0.87 -3.73 0.27
C ASN A 108 -1.21 -5.22 0.31
N LYS A 109 -0.99 -5.95 -0.80
CA LYS A 109 -1.17 -7.40 -0.87
C LYS A 109 -0.25 -8.13 0.11
N LEU A 110 1.01 -7.70 0.24
CA LEU A 110 1.96 -8.29 1.18
C LEU A 110 1.49 -8.08 2.62
N ASN A 111 1.08 -6.85 2.97
CA ASN A 111 0.57 -6.53 4.29
C ASN A 111 -0.69 -7.35 4.61
N GLU A 112 -1.66 -7.42 3.69
CA GLU A 112 -2.87 -8.23 3.85
C GLU A 112 -2.55 -9.71 4.07
N VAL A 113 -1.65 -10.26 3.26
CA VAL A 113 -1.20 -11.65 3.39
C VAL A 113 -0.44 -11.87 4.71
N SER A 114 0.40 -10.92 5.12
CA SER A 114 1.13 -10.99 6.39
C SER A 114 0.18 -10.96 7.59
N GLU A 115 -0.79 -10.04 7.60
CA GLU A 115 -1.81 -9.93 8.64
C GLU A 115 -2.70 -11.18 8.70
N SER A 116 -3.12 -11.69 7.53
CA SER A 116 -3.84 -12.96 7.40
C SER A 116 -3.05 -14.12 8.02
N MET A 117 -1.76 -14.24 7.72
CA MET A 117 -0.91 -15.28 8.30
C MET A 117 -0.74 -15.11 9.82
N LYS A 118 -0.53 -13.88 10.30
CA LYS A 118 -0.44 -13.61 11.75
C LYS A 118 -1.73 -14.00 12.47
N ASN A 119 -2.88 -13.58 11.95
CA ASN A 119 -4.19 -13.91 12.50
C ASN A 119 -4.45 -15.42 12.49
N SER A 120 -4.06 -16.12 11.42
CA SER A 120 -4.15 -17.57 11.32
C SER A 120 -3.28 -18.29 12.36
N LYS A 121 -2.04 -17.82 12.58
CA LYS A 121 -1.16 -18.35 13.64
C LYS A 121 -1.76 -18.14 15.03
N ILE A 122 -2.29 -16.94 15.30
CA ILE A 122 -2.98 -16.59 16.55
C ILE A 122 -4.17 -17.53 16.77
N ASP A 123 -5.00 -17.72 15.75
CA ASP A 123 -6.18 -18.57 15.81
C ASP A 123 -5.84 -20.04 16.07
N ALA A 124 -4.82 -20.55 15.40
CA ALA A 124 -4.35 -21.93 15.59
C ALA A 124 -3.87 -22.15 17.02
N ARG A 125 -3.06 -21.22 17.56
CA ARG A 125 -2.55 -21.29 18.94
C ARG A 125 -3.64 -21.11 19.98
N PHE A 126 -4.57 -20.19 19.75
CA PHE A 126 -5.73 -20.01 20.63
C PHE A 126 -6.58 -21.29 20.67
N GLN A 127 -6.84 -21.92 19.53
CA GLN A 127 -7.61 -23.17 19.48
C GLN A 127 -6.91 -24.34 20.18
N GLU A 128 -5.59 -24.43 20.08
CA GLU A 128 -4.79 -25.44 20.78
C GLU A 128 -4.93 -25.29 22.30
N LEU A 129 -4.65 -24.09 22.82
CA LEU A 129 -4.75 -23.79 24.26
C LEU A 129 -6.19 -23.87 24.77
N ALA A 130 -7.16 -23.40 24.00
CA ALA A 130 -8.57 -23.47 24.37
C ALA A 130 -9.05 -24.92 24.52
N LYS A 131 -8.55 -25.83 23.68
CA LYS A 131 -8.82 -27.28 23.83
C LYS A 131 -8.15 -27.86 25.08
N GLU A 132 -6.91 -27.47 25.36
CA GLU A 132 -6.21 -27.89 26.59
C GLU A 132 -6.97 -27.46 27.86
N HIS A 133 -7.61 -26.30 27.80
CA HIS A 133 -8.42 -25.73 28.89
C HIS A 133 -9.92 -26.13 28.84
N ASN A 134 -10.31 -27.07 27.98
CA ASN A 134 -11.70 -27.56 27.81
C ASN A 134 -12.73 -26.45 27.54
N ILE A 135 -12.35 -25.42 26.79
CA ILE A 135 -13.27 -24.36 26.36
C ILE A 135 -14.19 -24.90 25.26
N GLU A 136 -15.49 -24.93 25.52
CA GLU A 136 -16.51 -25.44 24.60
C GLU A 136 -16.87 -24.40 23.53
N TYR A 137 -17.00 -23.13 23.94
CA TYR A 137 -17.45 -22.04 23.07
C TYR A 137 -16.29 -21.22 22.50
N LEU A 138 -15.49 -21.83 21.61
CA LEU A 138 -14.30 -21.20 21.00
C LEU A 138 -14.57 -19.83 20.36
N ALA A 139 -15.68 -19.68 19.63
CA ALA A 139 -16.02 -18.42 18.94
C ALA A 139 -16.40 -17.30 19.92
N ALA A 140 -17.06 -17.63 21.03
CA ALA A 140 -17.37 -16.66 22.09
C ALA A 140 -16.11 -16.30 22.88
N ALA A 141 -15.30 -17.31 23.19
CA ALA A 141 -14.02 -17.16 23.87
C ALA A 141 -13.07 -16.22 23.09
N LYS A 142 -12.96 -16.37 21.76
CA LYS A 142 -12.14 -15.48 20.91
C LYS A 142 -12.61 -14.03 20.94
N LYS A 143 -13.92 -13.78 21.03
CA LYS A 143 -14.48 -12.41 21.10
C LYS A 143 -14.25 -11.74 22.45
N LEU A 144 -14.08 -12.54 23.50
CA LEU A 144 -13.87 -12.07 24.87
C LEU A 144 -12.38 -12.01 25.24
N ALA A 145 -11.52 -12.70 24.49
CA ALA A 145 -10.08 -12.67 24.69
C ALA A 145 -9.50 -11.31 24.31
N ASP A 146 -8.71 -10.72 25.22
CA ASP A 146 -7.89 -9.56 24.91
C ASP A 146 -6.62 -10.01 24.19
N LEU A 147 -6.54 -9.73 22.89
CA LEU A 147 -5.41 -10.11 22.05
C LEU A 147 -4.36 -8.99 21.93
N SER A 148 -4.52 -7.88 22.65
CA SER A 148 -3.67 -6.70 22.52
C SER A 148 -2.23 -6.92 23.00
N GLU A 149 -2.02 -7.87 23.91
CA GLU A 149 -0.70 -8.21 24.46
C GLU A 149 -0.01 -9.36 23.71
N VAL A 150 -0.65 -9.93 22.68
CA VAL A 150 -0.13 -11.07 21.92
C VAL A 150 0.93 -10.61 20.93
N THR A 151 2.10 -11.24 20.98
CA THR A 151 3.20 -11.01 20.03
C THR A 151 3.37 -12.23 19.13
N VAL A 152 3.60 -12.00 17.84
CA VAL A 152 3.77 -13.05 16.82
C VAL A 152 5.12 -12.87 16.17
N ASP A 153 6.03 -13.78 16.46
CA ASP A 153 7.39 -13.81 15.93
C ASP A 153 7.56 -15.01 14.96
N ASP A 154 8.77 -15.18 14.43
CA ASP A 154 9.11 -16.28 13.53
C ASP A 154 9.04 -17.65 14.23
N GLU A 155 9.30 -17.69 15.54
CA GLU A 155 9.27 -18.91 16.35
C GLU A 155 7.86 -19.30 16.82
N GLY A 156 6.91 -18.36 16.89
CA GLY A 156 5.56 -18.67 17.36
C GLY A 156 4.76 -17.47 17.86
N VAL A 157 3.72 -17.76 18.64
CA VAL A 157 2.85 -16.77 19.29
C VAL A 157 3.17 -16.79 20.78
N HIS A 158 3.49 -15.64 21.36
CA HIS A 158 3.85 -15.50 22.78
C HIS A 158 2.76 -14.76 23.57
N GLY A 159 2.56 -15.14 24.83
CA GLY A 159 1.63 -14.50 25.76
C GLY A 159 0.18 -15.02 25.69
N MET A 160 -0.11 -15.97 24.79
CA MET A 160 -1.47 -16.50 24.60
C MET A 160 -1.93 -17.34 25.81
N GLU A 161 -1.02 -18.04 26.47
CA GLU A 161 -1.31 -18.92 27.61
C GLU A 161 -1.92 -18.15 28.78
N ASP A 162 -1.41 -16.96 29.07
CA ASP A 162 -1.87 -16.16 30.20
C ASP A 162 -3.25 -15.54 29.91
N ILE A 163 -3.51 -15.17 28.65
CA ILE A 163 -4.82 -14.71 28.19
C ILE A 163 -5.86 -15.81 28.34
N VAL A 164 -5.58 -17.03 27.87
CA VAL A 164 -6.52 -18.16 27.97
C VAL A 164 -6.80 -18.51 29.44
N LYS A 165 -5.79 -18.50 30.32
CA LYS A 165 -5.99 -18.73 31.76
C LYS A 165 -6.86 -17.64 32.40
N ASN A 166 -6.63 -16.37 32.07
CA ASN A 166 -7.44 -15.28 32.59
C ASN A 166 -8.88 -15.36 32.06
N LEU A 167 -9.05 -15.71 30.78
CA LEU A 167 -10.34 -15.91 30.16
C LEU A 167 -11.16 -17.00 30.88
N VAL A 168 -10.55 -18.12 31.25
CA VAL A 168 -11.21 -19.19 32.02
C VAL A 168 -11.59 -18.72 33.43
N LYS A 169 -10.75 -17.92 34.08
CA LYS A 169 -11.03 -17.37 35.42
C LYS A 169 -12.18 -16.38 35.40
N GLU A 170 -12.20 -15.47 34.44
CA GLU A 170 -13.21 -14.42 34.31
C GLU A 170 -14.53 -14.96 33.76
N ASN A 171 -14.46 -15.95 32.87
CA ASN A 171 -15.61 -16.52 32.19
C ASN A 171 -15.69 -18.05 32.36
N PRO A 172 -15.97 -18.56 33.58
CA PRO A 172 -16.00 -20.00 33.85
C PRO A 172 -17.08 -20.76 33.05
N PHE A 173 -18.10 -20.06 32.55
CA PHE A 173 -19.16 -20.62 31.72
C PHE A 173 -18.68 -21.05 30.32
N LEU A 174 -17.48 -20.64 29.91
CA LEU A 174 -16.89 -21.04 28.64
C LEU A 174 -16.30 -22.47 28.68
N VAL A 175 -16.01 -22.98 29.87
CA VAL A 175 -15.48 -24.33 30.07
C VAL A 175 -16.62 -25.33 30.14
N ALA A 176 -16.48 -26.45 29.42
CA ALA A 176 -17.44 -27.54 29.47
C ALA A 176 -17.60 -28.02 30.93
N ARG A 177 -18.83 -27.92 31.48
CA ARG A 177 -19.14 -28.54 32.77
C ARG A 177 -19.23 -30.04 32.57
N ALA A 178 -18.53 -30.80 33.42
CA ALA A 178 -18.64 -32.25 33.45
C ALA A 178 -20.07 -32.65 33.83
N GLU A 179 -20.78 -33.19 32.82
CA GLU A 179 -22.12 -33.78 32.85
C GLU A 179 -23.29 -32.84 33.23
N PRO A 180 -24.41 -32.85 32.47
CA PRO A 180 -25.64 -32.27 32.98
C PRO A 180 -26.05 -33.07 34.23
N GLU A 181 -26.20 -32.39 35.37
CA GLU A 181 -26.86 -32.99 36.53
C GLU A 181 -28.17 -33.61 36.03
N THR A 182 -28.31 -34.93 36.17
CA THR A 182 -29.50 -35.65 35.73
C THR A 182 -30.67 -35.20 36.59
N VAL A 183 -31.34 -34.12 36.18
CA VAL A 183 -32.53 -33.62 36.87
C VAL A 183 -33.67 -34.60 36.58
N GLY A 184 -34.03 -35.39 37.58
CA GLY A 184 -35.07 -36.41 37.49
C GLY A 184 -34.51 -37.81 37.27
N GLU A 185 -33.80 -38.35 38.25
CA GLU A 185 -33.74 -39.81 38.36
C GLU A 185 -35.18 -40.34 38.47
N ALA A 186 -35.47 -41.43 37.75
CA ALA A 186 -36.75 -42.10 37.88
C ALA A 186 -36.93 -42.52 39.36
N SER A 187 -37.94 -41.96 40.02
CA SER A 187 -38.32 -42.32 41.42
C SER A 187 -38.83 -43.76 41.56
N ASN A 188 -38.74 -44.57 40.50
CA ASN A 188 -39.10 -45.97 40.51
C ASN A 188 -37.82 -46.77 40.82
N PRO A 189 -37.78 -47.61 41.88
CA PRO A 189 -36.59 -48.37 42.21
C PRO A 189 -36.13 -49.17 40.98
N PRO A 190 -34.82 -49.18 40.67
CA PRO A 190 -34.31 -50.00 39.59
C PRO A 190 -34.76 -51.42 39.86
N LYS A 191 -35.48 -52.01 38.91
CA LYS A 191 -35.82 -53.43 38.95
C LYS A 191 -34.48 -54.13 39.01
N LYS A 192 -34.10 -54.63 40.19
CA LYS A 192 -32.86 -55.38 40.41
C LYS A 192 -32.81 -56.46 39.34
N THR A 193 -32.07 -56.22 38.28
CA THR A 193 -31.53 -57.30 37.47
C THR A 193 -30.42 -57.84 38.34
N ASP A 194 -30.80 -58.63 39.35
CA ASP A 194 -29.87 -59.47 40.07
C ASP A 194 -29.18 -60.29 38.96
N ALA A 195 -27.99 -59.85 38.58
CA ALA A 195 -27.11 -60.59 37.70
C ALA A 195 -26.69 -61.83 38.50
N LYS A 196 -27.60 -62.81 38.56
CA LYS A 196 -27.43 -64.04 39.31
C LYS A 196 -26.10 -64.62 38.89
N THR A 197 -25.19 -64.79 39.83
CA THR A 197 -23.87 -65.34 39.52
C THR A 197 -24.06 -66.72 38.89
N LYS A 198 -23.17 -67.14 37.98
CA LYS A 198 -23.25 -68.44 37.29
C LYS A 198 -23.52 -69.62 38.25
N ALA A 199 -22.94 -69.57 39.46
CA ALA A 199 -23.17 -70.53 40.52
C ALA A 199 -24.61 -70.54 41.06
N GLN A 200 -25.24 -69.37 41.22
CA GLN A 200 -26.62 -69.25 41.68
C GLN A 200 -27.60 -69.78 40.62
N MET A 201 -27.32 -69.53 39.33
CA MET A 201 -28.13 -70.09 38.23
C MET A 201 -28.06 -71.62 38.19
N LEU A 202 -26.88 -72.21 38.46
CA LEU A 202 -26.71 -73.67 38.50
C LEU A 202 -27.45 -74.31 39.68
N GLU A 203 -27.39 -73.70 40.86
CA GLU A 203 -28.06 -74.25 42.04
C GLU A 203 -29.59 -74.14 41.93
N GLU A 204 -30.10 -73.05 41.36
CA GLU A 204 -31.54 -72.90 41.07
C GLU A 204 -32.02 -73.92 40.02
N ALA A 205 -31.24 -74.15 38.96
CA ALA A 205 -31.55 -75.18 37.97
C ALA A 205 -31.51 -76.60 38.56
N LYS A 206 -30.56 -76.87 39.46
CA LYS A 206 -30.46 -78.15 40.19
C LYS A 206 -31.66 -78.37 41.11
N GLN A 207 -32.11 -77.33 41.81
CA GLN A 207 -33.30 -77.40 42.66
C GLN A 207 -34.56 -77.67 41.83
N ARG A 208 -34.71 -77.04 40.66
CA ARG A 208 -35.82 -77.34 39.74
C ARG A 208 -35.75 -78.77 39.19
N ALA A 209 -34.55 -79.27 38.88
CA ALA A 209 -34.37 -80.64 38.40
C ALA A 209 -34.71 -81.72 39.46
N ARG A 210 -34.69 -81.39 40.76
CA ARG A 210 -35.13 -82.31 41.84
C ARG A 210 -36.62 -82.64 41.77
N SER A 211 -37.42 -81.86 41.06
CA SER A 211 -38.84 -82.12 40.85
C SER A 211 -39.13 -83.37 40.01
N GLY A 212 -38.11 -83.98 39.39
CA GLY A 212 -38.27 -85.19 38.58
C GLY A 212 -38.72 -84.94 37.13
N ASN A 213 -38.97 -83.68 36.75
CA ASN A 213 -39.39 -83.34 35.39
C ASN A 213 -38.23 -83.50 34.39
N PRO A 214 -38.40 -84.29 33.30
CA PRO A 214 -37.35 -84.52 32.31
C PRO A 214 -36.82 -83.23 31.65
N ARG A 215 -37.69 -82.23 31.46
CA ARG A 215 -37.31 -80.93 30.87
C ARG A 215 -36.37 -80.14 31.77
N ASP A 216 -36.60 -80.17 33.08
CA ASP A 216 -35.79 -79.43 34.05
C ASP A 216 -34.42 -80.09 34.29
N MET A 217 -34.38 -81.44 34.25
CA MET A 217 -33.10 -82.16 34.26
C MET A 217 -32.25 -81.85 33.03
N ALA A 218 -32.85 -81.83 31.84
CA ALA A 218 -32.15 -81.49 30.60
C ALA A 218 -31.60 -80.05 30.63
N ALA A 219 -32.39 -79.09 31.15
CA ALA A 219 -31.97 -77.71 31.31
C ALA A 219 -30.78 -77.57 32.28
N TYR A 220 -30.81 -78.26 33.42
CA TYR A 220 -29.69 -78.30 34.37
C TYR A 220 -28.42 -78.89 33.75
N LEU A 221 -28.52 -80.03 33.05
CA LEU A 221 -27.38 -80.67 32.39
C LEU A 221 -26.77 -79.78 31.30
N LYS A 222 -27.63 -79.12 30.50
CA LYS A 222 -27.18 -78.16 29.48
C LYS A 222 -26.45 -76.97 30.11
N LEU A 223 -27.00 -76.40 31.18
CA LEU A 223 -26.38 -75.28 31.90
C LEU A 223 -25.03 -75.70 32.52
N LYS A 224 -24.98 -76.87 33.16
CA LYS A 224 -23.74 -77.44 33.73
C LYS A 224 -22.66 -77.63 32.65
N ARG A 225 -23.03 -78.13 31.48
CA ARG A 225 -22.09 -78.31 30.36
C ARG A 225 -21.57 -76.96 29.84
N GLN A 226 -22.45 -75.99 29.62
CA GLN A 226 -22.08 -74.66 29.14
C GLN A 226 -21.16 -73.91 30.10
N LEU A 227 -21.31 -74.11 31.41
CA LEU A 227 -20.46 -73.50 32.42
C LEU A 227 -19.10 -74.19 32.56
N ASN A 228 -18.99 -75.49 32.25
CA ASN A 228 -17.73 -76.25 32.30
C ASN A 228 -16.88 -76.16 31.02
N THR A 229 -17.44 -75.72 29.88
CA THR A 229 -16.72 -75.61 28.59
C THR A 229 -16.15 -74.22 28.31
N LYS A 230 -15.85 -73.43 29.34
CA LYS A 230 -15.10 -72.17 29.24
C LYS A 230 -13.93 -72.16 30.20
#